data_AF-A0A2V8T352-F1
#
_entry.id   AF-A0A2V8T352-F1
#
_cell.length_a   1.000
_cell.length_b   1.000
_cell.length_c   1.000
_cell.angle_alpha   90.00
_cell.angle_beta   90.00
_cell.angle_gamma   90.00
#
_symmetry.space_group_name_H-M   'P 1'
#
loop_
_entity.id
_entity.type
_entity.pdbx_description
1 polymer ?
#
loop_
_entity_poly.entity_id
_entity_poly.type
_entity_poly.pdbx_seq_one_letter_code
_entity_poly.pdbx_strand_id
1 'polypeptide(L)'
;MIVLCVLFLLSIAVANYLLHRDVLYPAFLQASLWLFATVVFLLAQRMFIPVAGSIFMLFVTGVVLFSMGAFVASYDHRPILIQNRLRKGSIPSRGAVFVLDGTVLVGLVLYMNKAVQLASSGPSTNPYINLRYALSVTWEETGGDLGVLSYFIPCTYVWAAITVLNRRGFAEPRSSRLLVALTVIVGLTYGVLSSGRGVVLPLIIIVLVIPAILRVTTPGQTARTLGILVLGLFVLVGLALGKGGTFGSTIQDNWVGMRHLSARSFMTKGTILKWASTPFERSLLFSGRLGSEPPTFHSYNLTSIYRCR
;
A
#
# COMPACT_ATOMS: atom_id res chain seq x y z
N MET A 1 25.39 -7.09 11.57
CA MET A 1 24.70 -5.79 11.39
C MET A 1 23.18 -5.89 11.51
N ILE A 2 22.48 -6.71 10.71
CA ILE A 2 21.01 -6.86 10.82
C ILE A 2 20.51 -7.22 12.23
N VAL A 3 21.22 -8.10 12.95
CA VAL A 3 20.91 -8.46 14.34
C VAL A 3 20.94 -7.23 15.26
N LEU A 4 21.90 -6.33 15.07
CA LEU A 4 21.98 -5.07 15.83
C LEU A 4 20.77 -4.17 15.52
N CYS A 5 20.35 -4.10 14.26
CA CYS A 5 19.15 -3.35 13.88
C CYS A 5 17.88 -3.90 14.55
N VAL A 6 17.73 -5.23 14.62
CA VAL A 6 16.62 -5.88 15.33
C VAL A 6 16.63 -5.53 16.81
N LEU A 7 17.78 -5.65 17.47
CA LEU A 7 17.91 -5.30 18.90
C LEU A 7 17.58 -3.83 19.14
N PHE A 8 18.06 -2.94 18.27
CA PHE A 8 17.80 -1.50 18.39
C PHE A 8 16.33 -1.14 18.18
N LEU A 9 15.67 -1.72 17.16
CA LEU A 9 14.24 -1.54 16.93
C LEU A 9 13.40 -2.08 18.10
N LEU A 10 13.82 -3.20 18.70
CA LEU A 10 13.18 -3.74 19.90
C LEU A 10 13.32 -2.76 21.08
N SER A 11 14.51 -2.21 21.31
CA SER A 11 14.72 -1.19 22.35
C SER A 11 13.83 0.03 22.14
N ILE A 12 13.69 0.53 20.90
CA ILE A 12 12.81 1.66 20.59
C ILE A 12 11.33 1.30 20.83
N ALA A 13 10.89 0.13 20.38
CA ALA A 13 9.52 -0.33 20.61
C ALA A 13 9.21 -0.44 22.11
N VAL A 14 10.10 -1.06 22.90
CA VAL A 14 9.94 -1.17 24.35
C VAL A 14 9.94 0.22 25.01
N ALA A 15 10.85 1.12 24.63
CA ALA A 15 10.89 2.47 25.17
C ALA A 15 9.58 3.24 24.90
N ASN A 16 9.09 3.22 23.65
CA ASN A 16 7.82 3.86 23.28
C ASN A 16 6.63 3.25 24.05
N TYR A 17 6.62 1.94 24.30
CA TYR A 17 5.59 1.31 25.12
C TYR A 17 5.68 1.72 26.58
N LEU A 18 6.87 1.78 27.17
CA LEU A 18 7.04 2.15 28.57
C LEU A 18 6.68 3.62 28.84
N LEU A 19 6.94 4.51 27.87
CA LEU A 19 6.63 5.93 27.96
C LEU A 19 5.12 6.19 27.98
N HIS A 20 4.35 5.59 27.06
CA HIS A 20 2.92 5.89 26.91
C HIS A 20 1.98 4.81 27.46
N ARG A 21 2.49 3.60 27.74
CA ARG A 21 1.73 2.41 28.17
C ARG A 21 0.51 2.10 27.30
N ASP A 22 0.59 2.44 26.02
CA ASP A 22 -0.47 2.25 25.05
C ASP A 22 0.05 1.55 23.80
N VAL A 23 -0.49 0.37 23.50
CA VAL A 23 -0.15 -0.45 22.33
C VAL A 23 -0.59 0.25 21.03
N LEU A 24 -1.53 1.19 21.10
CA LEU A 24 -1.99 1.99 19.96
C LEU A 24 -1.18 3.27 19.77
N TYR A 25 -0.17 3.53 20.61
CA TYR A 25 0.71 4.68 20.43
C TYR A 25 1.42 4.62 19.07
N PRO A 26 1.32 5.65 18.21
CA PRO A 26 1.82 5.56 16.83
C PRO A 26 3.29 5.17 16.71
N ALA A 27 4.16 5.72 17.57
CA ALA A 27 5.59 5.38 17.53
C ALA A 27 5.85 3.92 17.90
N PHE A 28 5.08 3.38 18.86
CA PHE A 28 5.13 1.96 19.19
C PHE A 28 4.72 1.12 17.99
N LEU A 29 3.58 1.40 17.35
CA LEU A 29 3.10 0.66 16.18
C LEU A 29 4.10 0.69 15.03
N GLN A 30 4.65 1.86 14.71
CA GLN A 30 5.67 2.03 13.67
C GLN A 30 6.93 1.20 13.98
N ALA A 31 7.45 1.30 15.20
CA ALA A 31 8.63 0.55 15.63
C ALA A 31 8.39 -0.96 15.62
N SER A 32 7.23 -1.42 16.12
CA SER A 32 6.85 -2.84 16.12
C SER A 32 6.67 -3.41 14.71
N LEU A 33 6.08 -2.64 13.79
CA LEU A 33 5.92 -3.05 12.39
C LEU A 33 7.28 -3.28 11.73
N TRP A 34 8.21 -2.33 11.88
CA TRP A 34 9.55 -2.44 11.30
C TRP A 34 10.42 -3.50 11.99
N LEU A 35 10.26 -3.67 13.30
CA LEU A 35 10.86 -4.77 14.05
C LEU A 35 10.41 -6.11 13.46
N PHE A 36 9.11 -6.32 13.32
CA PHE A 36 8.54 -7.55 12.76
C PHE A 36 9.05 -7.80 11.34
N ALA A 37 9.02 -6.79 10.47
CA ALA A 37 9.52 -6.90 9.10
C ALA A 37 11.01 -7.29 9.05
N THR A 38 11.83 -6.70 9.92
CA THR A 38 13.28 -6.99 9.99
C THR A 38 13.55 -8.40 10.54
N VAL A 39 12.76 -8.85 11.53
CA VAL A 39 12.83 -10.23 12.06
C VAL A 39 12.45 -11.24 10.98
N VAL A 40 11.36 -11.00 10.24
CA VAL A 40 10.95 -11.85 9.11
C VAL A 40 12.06 -11.91 8.06
N PHE A 41 12.65 -10.77 7.71
CA PHE A 41 13.77 -10.73 6.76
C PHE A 41 14.98 -11.52 7.27
N LEU A 42 15.33 -11.39 8.55
CA LEU A 42 16.44 -12.13 9.18
C LEU A 42 16.22 -13.65 9.11
N LEU A 43 15.01 -14.12 9.44
CA LEU A 43 14.64 -15.53 9.38
C LEU A 43 14.61 -16.07 7.94
N ALA A 44 14.24 -15.23 6.99
CA ALA A 44 14.06 -15.58 5.58
C ALA A 44 15.20 -15.10 4.67
N GLN A 45 16.38 -14.77 5.22
CA GLN A 45 17.49 -14.14 4.47
C GLN A 45 17.91 -14.89 3.21
N ARG A 46 17.71 -16.22 3.16
CA ARG A 46 18.05 -17.07 2.00
C ARG A 46 17.05 -16.96 0.85
N MET A 47 15.84 -16.47 1.11
CA MET A 47 14.77 -16.34 0.11
C MET A 47 14.71 -14.95 -0.53
N PHE A 48 15.30 -13.95 0.12
CA PHE A 48 15.30 -12.57 -0.35
C PHE A 48 16.63 -12.19 -1.00
N ILE A 49 16.57 -11.21 -1.90
CA ILE A 49 17.79 -10.58 -2.45
C ILE A 49 18.54 -9.94 -1.27
N PRO A 50 19.87 -10.16 -1.14
CA PRO A 50 20.64 -9.56 -0.06
C PRO A 50 20.51 -8.04 -0.10
N VAL A 51 20.02 -7.48 1.00
CA VAL A 51 19.81 -6.03 1.17
C VAL A 51 21.06 -5.43 1.79
N ALA A 52 21.56 -4.35 1.18
CA ALA A 52 22.73 -3.64 1.68
C ALA A 52 22.49 -3.11 3.10
N GLY A 53 23.54 -3.13 3.92
CA GLY A 53 23.42 -2.74 5.33
C GLY A 53 22.95 -1.30 5.56
N SER A 54 23.32 -0.40 4.66
CA SER A 54 22.87 1.00 4.65
C SER A 54 21.36 1.16 4.60
N ILE A 55 20.63 0.23 3.96
CA ILE A 55 19.16 0.28 3.86
C ILE A 55 18.51 0.02 5.22
N PHE A 56 19.07 -0.89 6.03
CA PHE A 56 18.58 -1.09 7.40
C PHE A 56 18.80 0.13 8.29
N MET A 57 19.91 0.86 8.09
CA MET A 57 20.14 2.11 8.79
C MET A 57 19.10 3.17 8.42
N LEU A 58 18.68 3.26 7.15
CA LEU A 58 17.60 4.16 6.74
C LEU A 58 16.27 3.84 7.47
N PHE A 59 15.92 2.57 7.61
CA PHE A 59 14.72 2.18 8.36
C PHE A 59 14.82 2.56 9.83
N VAL A 60 15.97 2.30 10.45
CA VAL A 60 16.22 2.66 11.85
C VAL A 60 16.13 4.18 12.04
N THR A 61 16.79 4.96 11.19
CA THR A 61 16.72 6.44 11.25
C THR A 61 15.29 6.94 11.08
N GLY A 62 14.52 6.38 10.15
CA GLY A 62 13.11 6.72 9.98
C GLY A 62 12.26 6.42 11.22
N VAL A 63 12.45 5.27 11.85
CA VAL A 63 11.75 4.89 13.10
C VAL A 63 12.15 5.82 14.26
N VAL A 64 13.42 6.20 14.36
CA VAL A 64 13.91 7.15 15.38
C VAL A 64 13.27 8.52 15.19
N LEU A 65 13.38 9.10 13.98
CA LEU A 65 12.81 10.42 13.68
C LEU A 65 11.29 10.45 13.88
N PHE A 66 10.59 9.40 13.45
CA PHE A 66 9.15 9.27 13.69
C PHE A 66 8.83 9.18 15.19
N SER A 67 9.61 8.40 15.96
CA SER A 67 9.40 8.29 17.41
C SER A 67 9.63 9.63 18.12
N MET A 68 10.64 10.39 17.71
CA MET A 68 10.88 11.75 18.21
C MET A 68 9.72 12.69 17.87
N GLY A 69 9.27 12.70 16.62
CA GLY A 69 8.13 13.52 16.19
C GLY A 69 6.84 13.17 16.92
N ALA A 70 6.56 11.87 17.09
CA ALA A 70 5.41 11.39 17.86
C ALA A 70 5.52 11.75 19.35
N PHE A 71 6.73 11.69 19.93
CA PHE A 71 6.96 12.12 21.31
C PHE A 71 6.68 13.61 21.48
N VAL A 72 7.20 14.47 20.60
CA VAL A 72 6.93 15.91 20.62
C VAL A 72 5.44 16.20 20.42
N ALA A 73 4.78 15.53 19.48
CA ALA A 73 3.36 15.71 19.21
C ALA A 73 2.44 15.21 20.35
N SER A 74 2.94 14.33 21.21
CA SER A 74 2.22 13.78 22.35
C SER A 74 2.79 14.22 23.70
N TYR A 75 3.69 15.21 23.71
CA TYR A 75 4.24 15.80 24.91
C TYR A 75 3.08 16.37 25.74
N ASP A 76 3.00 15.98 27.02
CA ASP A 76 1.86 16.22 27.94
C ASP A 76 0.53 15.52 27.63
N HIS A 77 0.44 14.71 26.58
CA HIS A 77 -0.76 13.90 26.36
C HIS A 77 -0.80 12.72 27.32
N ARG A 78 -1.67 12.78 28.33
CA ARG A 78 -2.00 11.61 29.16
C ARG A 78 -3.02 10.75 28.42
N PRO A 79 -2.67 9.53 27.97
CA PRO A 79 -3.60 8.68 27.26
C PRO A 79 -4.76 8.31 28.20
N ILE A 80 -5.93 8.87 27.95
CA ILE A 80 -7.15 8.49 28.64
C ILE A 80 -7.52 7.09 28.12
N LEU A 81 -7.40 6.07 28.97
CA LEU A 81 -7.73 4.68 28.64
C LEU A 81 -9.25 4.42 28.54
N ILE A 82 -10.06 5.47 28.65
CA ILE A 82 -11.53 5.44 28.63
C ILE A 82 -12.01 5.54 27.17
N GLN A 83 -13.20 4.99 26.89
CA GLN A 83 -13.85 5.13 25.59
C GLN A 83 -13.92 6.59 25.14
N ASN A 84 -13.31 6.88 23.99
CA ASN A 84 -13.41 8.18 23.37
C ASN A 84 -14.74 8.28 22.64
N ARG A 85 -15.65 9.12 23.17
CA ARG A 85 -16.92 9.43 22.52
C ARG A 85 -16.82 10.76 21.79
N LEU A 86 -17.35 10.79 20.58
CA LEU A 86 -17.42 12.00 19.78
C LEU A 86 -18.46 12.96 20.36
N ARG A 87 -18.16 14.26 20.34
CA ARG A 87 -19.13 15.29 20.72
C ARG A 87 -20.24 15.36 19.66
N LYS A 88 -21.49 15.57 20.11
CA LYS A 88 -22.60 15.85 19.19
C LYS A 88 -22.24 17.07 18.33
N GLY A 89 -22.43 16.98 17.02
CA GLY A 89 -22.09 18.05 16.06
C GLY A 89 -20.69 17.98 15.44
N SER A 90 -19.82 17.05 15.86
CA SER A 90 -18.49 16.84 15.25
C SER A 90 -18.53 16.13 13.89
N ILE A 91 -19.64 15.47 13.57
CA ILE A 91 -19.85 14.75 12.30
C ILE A 91 -20.81 15.56 11.42
N PRO A 92 -20.62 15.56 10.09
CA PRO A 92 -21.53 16.22 9.15
C PRO A 92 -23.01 15.90 9.36
N SER A 93 -23.87 16.83 8.94
CA SER A 93 -25.33 16.67 9.02
C SER A 93 -25.80 15.47 8.20
N ARG A 94 -26.97 14.93 8.56
CA ARG A 94 -27.57 13.77 7.84
C ARG A 94 -27.74 14.04 6.34
N GLY A 95 -28.07 15.28 5.96
CA GLY A 95 -28.17 15.70 4.56
C GLY A 95 -26.82 15.64 3.83
N ALA A 96 -25.74 16.11 4.45
CA ALA A 96 -24.40 16.03 3.86
C ALA A 96 -23.94 14.58 3.68
N VAL A 97 -24.23 13.70 4.66
CA VAL A 97 -23.95 12.26 4.53
C VAL A 97 -24.76 11.65 3.37
N PHE A 98 -26.05 11.98 3.25
CA PHE A 98 -26.88 11.48 2.15
C PHE A 98 -26.37 11.93 0.76
N VAL A 99 -25.92 13.18 0.64
CA VAL A 99 -25.29 13.68 -0.60
C VAL A 99 -24.00 12.90 -0.89
N LEU A 100 -23.17 12.64 0.14
CA LEU A 100 -21.95 11.85 -0.02
C LEU A 100 -22.26 10.40 -0.44
N ASP A 101 -23.25 9.76 0.18
CA ASP A 101 -23.73 8.41 -0.17
C ASP A 101 -24.11 8.37 -1.65
N GLY A 102 -24.95 9.30 -2.10
CA GLY A 102 -25.37 9.42 -3.50
C GLY A 102 -24.20 9.67 -4.44
N THR A 103 -23.29 10.56 -4.08
CA THR A 103 -22.11 10.90 -4.87
C THR A 103 -21.18 9.70 -5.06
N VAL A 104 -20.92 8.93 -4.00
CA VAL A 104 -20.06 7.74 -4.08
C VAL A 104 -20.71 6.64 -4.90
N LEU A 105 -22.02 6.44 -4.77
CA LEU A 105 -22.76 5.43 -5.54
C LEU A 105 -22.85 5.79 -7.04
N VAL A 106 -23.14 7.04 -7.38
CA VAL A 106 -23.11 7.52 -8.78
C VAL A 106 -21.69 7.41 -9.33
N GLY A 107 -20.69 7.83 -8.55
CA GLY A 107 -19.28 7.65 -8.88
C GLY A 107 -18.94 6.20 -9.19
N LEU A 108 -19.52 5.23 -8.46
CA LEU A 108 -19.19 3.81 -8.62
C LEU A 108 -19.69 3.31 -9.96
N VAL A 109 -20.91 3.69 -10.34
CA VAL A 109 -21.49 3.34 -11.64
C VAL A 109 -20.64 3.91 -12.79
N LEU A 110 -20.24 5.18 -12.69
CA LEU A 110 -19.37 5.82 -13.69
C LEU A 110 -17.99 5.15 -13.76
N TYR A 111 -17.41 4.85 -12.60
CA TYR A 111 -16.12 4.18 -12.47
C TYR A 111 -16.16 2.77 -13.07
N MET A 112 -17.22 1.99 -12.80
CA MET A 112 -17.43 0.66 -13.36
C MET A 112 -17.57 0.70 -14.88
N ASN A 113 -18.35 1.64 -15.41
CA ASN A 113 -18.52 1.79 -16.86
C ASN A 113 -17.17 2.08 -17.53
N LYS A 114 -16.39 3.03 -16.98
CA LYS A 114 -15.05 3.33 -17.51
C LYS A 114 -14.09 2.16 -17.38
N ALA A 115 -14.12 1.43 -16.26
CA ALA A 115 -13.29 0.25 -16.06
C ALA A 115 -13.62 -0.86 -17.07
N VAL A 116 -14.91 -1.10 -17.38
CA VAL A 116 -15.32 -2.06 -18.40
C VAL A 116 -14.85 -1.63 -19.79
N GLN A 117 -14.98 -0.33 -20.12
CA GLN A 117 -14.49 0.21 -21.38
C GLN A 117 -12.98 -0.06 -21.55
N LEU A 118 -12.17 0.23 -20.53
CA LEU A 118 -10.72 -0.02 -20.56
C LEU A 118 -10.36 -1.50 -20.53
N ALA A 119 -11.13 -2.33 -19.82
CA ALA A 119 -10.95 -3.77 -19.81
C ALA A 119 -11.22 -4.39 -21.20
N SER A 120 -12.09 -3.79 -22.00
CA SER A 120 -12.42 -4.26 -23.35
C SER A 120 -11.37 -3.93 -24.41
N SER A 121 -10.50 -2.94 -24.18
CA SER A 121 -9.50 -2.49 -25.16
C SER A 121 -8.15 -3.22 -25.06
N GLY A 122 -7.97 -4.12 -24.09
CA GLY A 122 -6.69 -4.80 -23.88
C GLY A 122 -6.51 -6.06 -24.72
N PRO A 123 -5.27 -6.54 -24.88
CA PRO A 123 -4.93 -7.66 -25.76
C PRO A 123 -5.25 -9.05 -25.18
N SER A 124 -5.61 -9.15 -23.91
CA SER A 124 -5.93 -10.42 -23.23
C SER A 124 -7.42 -10.72 -23.29
N THR A 125 -7.80 -12.00 -23.15
CA THR A 125 -9.20 -12.40 -22.95
C THR A 125 -9.70 -12.12 -21.53
N ASN A 126 -8.80 -11.91 -20.57
CA ASN A 126 -9.16 -11.65 -19.18
C ASN A 126 -9.34 -10.15 -18.92
N PRO A 127 -10.53 -9.68 -18.53
CA PRO A 127 -10.81 -8.25 -18.34
C PRO A 127 -9.98 -7.61 -17.24
N TYR A 128 -9.61 -8.37 -16.19
CA TYR A 128 -8.78 -7.84 -15.09
C TYR A 128 -7.31 -7.64 -15.51
N ILE A 129 -6.80 -8.50 -16.40
CA ILE A 129 -5.45 -8.35 -16.96
C ILE A 129 -5.43 -7.11 -17.86
N ASN A 130 -6.45 -6.96 -18.71
CA ASN A 130 -6.59 -5.80 -19.59
C ASN A 130 -6.73 -4.49 -18.82
N LEU A 131 -7.54 -4.47 -17.77
CA LEU A 131 -7.71 -3.28 -16.93
C LEU A 131 -6.40 -2.87 -16.27
N ARG A 132 -5.64 -3.84 -15.73
CA ARG A 132 -4.32 -3.56 -15.15
C ARG A 132 -3.30 -3.11 -16.19
N TYR A 133 -3.34 -3.71 -17.38
CA TYR A 133 -2.49 -3.32 -18.50
C TYR A 133 -2.79 -1.87 -18.90
N ALA A 134 -4.05 -1.54 -19.14
CA ALA A 134 -4.49 -0.18 -19.46
C ALA A 134 -4.00 0.82 -18.40
N LEU A 135 -4.29 0.57 -17.11
CA LEU A 135 -3.85 1.45 -16.01
C LEU A 135 -2.32 1.60 -15.92
N SER A 136 -1.55 0.57 -16.29
CA SER A 136 -0.08 0.64 -16.27
C SER A 136 0.50 1.43 -17.44
N VAL A 137 -0.14 1.38 -18.62
CA VAL A 137 0.32 2.10 -19.82
C VAL A 137 0.00 3.58 -19.70
N THR A 138 -1.19 3.94 -19.19
CA THR A 138 -1.55 5.36 -19.00
C THR A 138 -0.82 6.04 -17.84
N TRP A 139 0.04 5.31 -17.10
CA TRP A 139 0.83 5.87 -16.00
C TRP A 139 1.79 6.97 -16.45
N GLU A 140 2.37 6.84 -17.63
CA GLU A 140 3.32 7.80 -18.18
C GLU A 140 2.64 9.05 -18.75
N GLU A 141 1.41 8.94 -19.25
CA GLU A 141 0.70 10.06 -19.92
C GLU A 141 -0.29 10.80 -19.00
N THR A 142 -0.86 10.14 -17.99
CA THR A 142 -1.92 10.73 -17.15
C THR A 142 -1.74 10.49 -15.65
N GLY A 143 -0.61 9.93 -15.22
CA GLY A 143 -0.38 9.54 -13.83
C GLY A 143 -1.11 8.27 -13.40
N GLY A 144 -1.68 7.53 -14.37
CA GLY A 144 -2.06 6.11 -14.25
C GLY A 144 -3.23 5.82 -13.33
N ASP A 145 -4.22 6.68 -13.41
CA ASP A 145 -5.49 6.52 -12.74
C ASP A 145 -6.64 6.72 -13.74
N LEU A 146 -7.89 6.44 -13.35
CA LEU A 146 -9.08 6.67 -14.21
C LEU A 146 -9.41 8.17 -14.44
N GLY A 147 -8.40 9.03 -14.44
CA GLY A 147 -8.52 10.49 -14.58
C GLY A 147 -9.28 11.12 -13.43
N VAL A 148 -10.34 11.88 -13.75
CA VAL A 148 -11.17 12.55 -12.74
C VAL A 148 -11.99 11.55 -11.90
N LEU A 149 -12.27 10.36 -12.44
CA LEU A 149 -13.06 9.36 -11.70
C LEU A 149 -12.32 8.79 -10.49
N SER A 150 -11.00 8.91 -10.46
CA SER A 150 -10.16 8.47 -9.34
C SER A 150 -10.44 9.22 -8.04
N TYR A 151 -10.94 10.47 -8.13
CA TYR A 151 -11.29 11.27 -6.95
C TYR A 151 -12.44 10.65 -6.14
N PHE A 152 -13.25 9.77 -6.73
CA PHE A 152 -14.28 9.05 -5.99
C PHE A 152 -13.71 8.01 -5.02
N ILE A 153 -12.46 7.56 -5.20
CA ILE A 153 -11.79 6.64 -4.28
C ILE A 153 -11.58 7.32 -2.90
N PRO A 154 -10.91 8.50 -2.80
CA PRO A 154 -10.88 9.27 -1.56
C PRO A 154 -12.25 9.59 -0.96
N CYS A 155 -13.25 9.93 -1.78
CA CYS A 155 -14.62 10.16 -1.29
C CYS A 155 -15.18 8.91 -0.61
N THR A 156 -14.88 7.72 -1.12
CA THR A 156 -15.28 6.45 -0.52
C THR A 156 -14.60 6.20 0.82
N TYR A 157 -13.35 6.62 0.99
CA TYR A 157 -12.66 6.57 2.29
C TYR A 157 -13.29 7.49 3.32
N VAL A 158 -13.58 8.73 2.93
CA VAL A 158 -14.26 9.71 3.79
C VAL A 158 -15.63 9.18 4.17
N TRP A 159 -16.36 8.60 3.22
CA TRP A 159 -17.65 7.95 3.46
C TRP A 159 -17.53 6.79 4.45
N ALA A 160 -16.57 5.87 4.24
CA ALA A 160 -16.30 4.78 5.17
C ALA A 160 -15.97 5.27 6.58
N ALA A 161 -15.13 6.30 6.69
CA ALA A 161 -14.77 6.89 7.96
C ALA A 161 -15.99 7.45 8.70
N ILE A 162 -16.79 8.27 8.02
CA ILE A 162 -18.01 8.87 8.58
C ILE A 162 -19.02 7.78 8.99
N THR A 163 -19.24 6.77 8.16
CA THR A 163 -20.22 5.71 8.44
C THR A 163 -19.79 4.85 9.63
N VAL A 164 -18.49 4.53 9.75
CA VAL A 164 -17.94 3.81 10.90
C VAL A 164 -17.99 4.67 12.17
N LEU A 165 -17.63 5.95 12.10
CA LEU A 165 -17.74 6.90 13.22
C LEU A 165 -19.20 7.07 13.66
N ASN A 166 -20.16 7.20 12.75
CA ASN A 166 -21.59 7.28 13.08
C ASN A 166 -22.13 6.02 13.76
N ARG A 167 -21.52 4.86 13.50
CA ARG A 167 -21.92 3.59 14.15
C ARG A 167 -21.28 3.40 15.52
N ARG A 168 -20.02 3.80 15.69
CA ARG A 168 -19.19 3.41 16.85
C ARG A 168 -18.79 4.58 17.74
N GLY A 169 -18.82 5.81 17.25
CA GLY A 169 -18.32 7.00 17.94
C GLY A 169 -19.32 7.68 18.89
N PHE A 170 -20.59 7.27 18.87
CA PHE A 170 -21.64 7.82 19.74
C PHE A 170 -22.24 6.75 20.66
N ALA A 171 -22.87 7.20 21.75
CA ALA A 171 -23.59 6.33 22.69
C ALA A 171 -24.77 5.61 22.01
N GLU A 172 -25.47 6.33 21.14
CA GLU A 172 -26.54 5.80 20.31
C GLU A 172 -26.05 5.68 18.86
N PRO A 173 -26.04 4.47 18.27
CA PRO A 173 -25.56 4.27 16.91
C PRO A 173 -26.51 4.92 15.90
N ARG A 174 -26.01 5.89 15.12
CA ARG A 174 -26.78 6.59 14.08
C ARG A 174 -26.80 5.88 12.73
N SER A 175 -25.83 4.99 12.51
CA SER A 175 -25.70 4.19 11.28
C SER A 175 -26.07 2.72 11.56
N SER A 176 -26.65 2.03 10.57
CA SER A 176 -26.97 0.61 10.66
C SER A 176 -25.73 -0.26 10.34
N ARG A 177 -25.73 -1.52 10.80
CA ARG A 177 -24.65 -2.47 10.45
C ARG A 177 -24.60 -2.73 8.95
N LEU A 178 -25.76 -2.73 8.31
CA LEU A 178 -25.91 -2.96 6.88
C LEU A 178 -25.29 -1.80 6.07
N LEU A 179 -25.44 -0.55 6.50
CA LEU A 179 -24.82 0.59 5.82
C LEU A 179 -23.29 0.54 5.90
N VAL A 180 -22.74 0.16 7.07
CA VAL A 180 -21.28 -0.06 7.20
C VAL A 180 -20.82 -1.18 6.26
N ALA A 181 -21.53 -2.31 6.23
CA ALA A 181 -21.20 -3.42 5.34
C ALA A 181 -21.26 -3.02 3.86
N LEU A 182 -22.31 -2.30 3.46
CA LEU A 182 -22.46 -1.76 2.11
C LEU A 182 -21.30 -0.82 1.75
N THR A 183 -20.91 0.08 2.66
CA THR A 183 -19.79 1.01 2.45
C THR A 183 -18.47 0.27 2.23
N VAL A 184 -18.23 -0.79 3.02
CA VAL A 184 -17.04 -1.64 2.86
C VAL A 184 -17.07 -2.38 1.52
N ILE A 185 -18.21 -2.95 1.13
CA ILE A 185 -18.36 -3.64 -0.16
C ILE A 185 -18.07 -2.67 -1.31
N VAL A 186 -18.67 -1.47 -1.30
CA VAL A 186 -18.44 -0.45 -2.33
C VAL A 186 -16.97 -0.03 -2.38
N GLY A 187 -16.34 0.22 -1.24
CA GLY A 187 -14.92 0.54 -1.18
C GLY A 187 -14.02 -0.59 -1.68
N LEU A 188 -14.37 -1.84 -1.40
CA LEU A 188 -13.66 -3.00 -1.96
C LEU A 188 -13.85 -3.08 -3.47
N THR A 189 -15.04 -2.79 -4.00
CA THR A 189 -15.28 -2.74 -5.45
C THR A 189 -14.39 -1.69 -6.11
N TYR A 190 -14.32 -0.46 -5.59
CA TYR A 190 -13.38 0.55 -6.07
C TYR A 190 -11.93 0.08 -6.01
N GLY A 191 -11.52 -0.55 -4.89
CA GLY A 191 -10.16 -1.04 -4.73
C GLY A 191 -9.77 -2.16 -5.68
N VAL A 192 -10.69 -3.10 -5.97
CA VAL A 192 -10.48 -4.16 -6.96
C VAL A 192 -10.35 -3.57 -8.36
N LEU A 193 -11.23 -2.62 -8.72
CA LEU A 193 -11.23 -2.01 -10.06
C LEU A 193 -10.07 -1.04 -10.28
N SER A 194 -9.58 -0.36 -9.24
CA SER A 194 -8.36 0.46 -9.31
C SER A 194 -7.08 -0.38 -9.45
N SER A 195 -7.18 -1.72 -9.44
CA SER A 195 -6.05 -2.67 -9.53
C SER A 195 -4.98 -2.51 -8.43
N GLY A 196 -5.25 -1.65 -7.44
CA GLY A 196 -4.28 -1.14 -6.48
C GLY A 196 -4.43 -1.76 -5.10
N ARG A 197 -3.39 -2.49 -4.67
CA ARG A 197 -3.16 -2.83 -3.24
C ARG A 197 -3.14 -1.57 -2.36
N GLY A 198 -2.74 -0.44 -2.94
CA GLY A 198 -2.71 0.86 -2.29
C GLY A 198 -4.09 1.47 -2.01
N VAL A 199 -5.18 0.97 -2.61
CA VAL A 199 -6.54 1.50 -2.40
C VAL A 199 -7.31 0.71 -1.34
N VAL A 200 -7.18 -0.62 -1.41
CA VAL A 200 -7.82 -1.52 -0.45
C VAL A 200 -7.24 -1.33 0.97
N LEU A 201 -5.93 -1.09 1.08
CA LEU A 201 -5.25 -0.97 2.36
C LEU A 201 -5.73 0.23 3.21
N PRO A 202 -5.84 1.46 2.68
CA PRO A 202 -6.46 2.58 3.38
C PRO A 202 -7.89 2.30 3.86
N LEU A 203 -8.72 1.64 3.05
CA LEU A 203 -10.09 1.28 3.45
C LEU A 203 -10.09 0.34 4.67
N ILE A 204 -9.24 -0.69 4.66
CA ILE A 204 -9.08 -1.60 5.80
C ILE A 204 -8.61 -0.84 7.03
N ILE A 205 -7.61 0.03 6.86
CA ILE A 205 -7.09 0.88 7.94
C ILE A 205 -8.25 1.68 8.53
N ILE A 206 -9.04 2.39 7.73
CA ILE A 206 -10.16 3.20 8.22
C ILE A 206 -11.18 2.37 9.01
N VAL A 207 -11.59 1.22 8.46
CA VAL A 207 -12.62 0.36 9.07
C VAL A 207 -12.16 -0.24 10.40
N LEU A 208 -10.86 -0.51 10.55
CA LEU A 208 -10.34 -1.19 11.74
C LEU A 208 -9.69 -0.23 12.75
N VAL A 209 -9.00 0.81 12.29
CA VAL A 209 -8.33 1.80 13.14
C VAL A 209 -9.32 2.74 13.81
N ILE A 210 -10.43 3.13 13.15
CA ILE A 210 -11.42 4.00 13.81
C ILE A 210 -12.02 3.34 15.06
N PRO A 211 -12.53 2.10 15.04
CA PRO A 211 -12.97 1.42 16.26
C PRO A 211 -11.86 1.27 17.31
N ALA A 212 -10.61 1.10 16.88
CA ALA A 212 -9.45 1.03 17.77
C ALA A 212 -9.17 2.36 18.48
N ILE A 213 -9.16 3.47 17.74
CA ILE A 213 -8.99 4.83 18.27
C ILE A 213 -10.12 5.19 19.23
N LEU A 214 -11.34 4.79 18.91
CA LEU A 214 -12.51 4.98 19.77
C LEU A 214 -12.48 4.07 21.02
N ARG A 215 -11.54 3.13 21.10
CA ARG A 215 -11.39 2.14 22.20
C ARG A 215 -12.69 1.40 22.50
N VAL A 216 -13.45 1.06 21.46
CA VAL A 216 -14.71 0.30 21.62
C VAL A 216 -14.44 -1.06 22.27
N THR A 217 -13.28 -1.63 21.99
CA THR A 217 -12.74 -2.89 22.54
C THR A 217 -11.42 -2.63 23.26
N THR A 218 -10.98 -3.56 24.10
CA THR A 218 -9.65 -3.44 24.75
C THR A 218 -8.56 -3.35 23.68
N PRO A 219 -7.49 -2.54 23.89
CA PRO A 219 -6.49 -2.28 22.86
C PRO A 219 -5.80 -3.56 22.36
N GLY A 220 -5.55 -4.52 23.26
CA GLY A 220 -4.99 -5.83 22.90
C GLY A 220 -5.93 -6.70 22.04
N GLN A 221 -7.23 -6.75 22.35
CA GLN A 221 -8.20 -7.45 21.51
C GLN A 221 -8.30 -6.78 20.14
N THR A 222 -8.32 -5.46 20.10
CA THR A 222 -8.41 -4.72 18.84
C THR A 222 -7.20 -4.95 17.96
N ALA A 223 -5.99 -4.89 18.53
CA ALA A 223 -4.75 -5.20 17.82
C ALA A 223 -4.74 -6.65 17.31
N ARG A 224 -5.22 -7.62 18.10
CA ARG A 224 -5.34 -9.02 17.68
C ARG A 224 -6.34 -9.20 16.54
N THR A 225 -7.54 -8.61 16.65
CA THR A 225 -8.57 -8.69 15.60
C THR A 225 -8.12 -7.99 14.32
N LEU A 226 -7.47 -6.81 14.44
CA LEU A 226 -6.85 -6.09 13.34
C LEU A 226 -5.81 -6.96 12.64
N GLY A 227 -4.87 -7.54 13.38
CA GLY A 227 -3.82 -8.39 12.84
C GLY A 227 -4.37 -9.61 12.10
N ILE A 228 -5.32 -10.33 12.71
CA ILE A 228 -5.96 -11.50 12.09
C ILE A 228 -6.72 -11.10 10.82
N LEU A 229 -7.48 -10.00 10.85
CA LEU A 229 -8.30 -9.59 9.71
C LEU A 229 -7.44 -9.10 8.55
N VAL A 230 -6.42 -8.28 8.81
CA VAL A 230 -5.48 -7.80 7.78
C VAL A 230 -4.74 -8.98 7.14
N LEU A 231 -4.22 -9.91 7.96
CA LEU A 231 -3.52 -11.09 7.46
C LEU A 231 -4.46 -11.99 6.65
N GLY A 232 -5.66 -12.27 7.17
CA GLY A 232 -6.67 -13.11 6.52
C GLY A 232 -7.13 -12.53 5.19
N LEU A 233 -7.43 -11.22 5.15
CA LEU A 233 -7.82 -10.55 3.92
C LEU A 233 -6.67 -10.51 2.92
N PHE A 234 -5.43 -10.26 3.36
CA PHE A 234 -4.27 -10.28 2.48
C PHE A 234 -4.07 -11.65 1.83
N VAL A 235 -4.23 -12.74 2.58
CA VAL A 235 -4.17 -14.12 2.07
C VAL A 235 -5.31 -14.38 1.09
N LEU A 236 -6.56 -14.05 1.45
CA LEU A 236 -7.73 -14.26 0.59
C LEU A 236 -7.60 -13.48 -0.73
N VAL A 237 -7.16 -12.22 -0.69
CA VAL A 237 -6.95 -11.41 -1.89
C VAL A 237 -5.76 -11.93 -2.70
N GLY A 238 -4.68 -12.37 -2.06
CA GLY A 238 -3.54 -13.01 -2.74
C GLY A 238 -3.98 -14.24 -3.53
N LEU A 239 -4.74 -15.12 -2.89
CA LEU A 239 -5.34 -16.29 -3.52
C LEU A 239 -6.30 -15.90 -4.64
N ALA A 240 -7.27 -15.00 -4.38
CA ALA A 240 -8.25 -14.49 -5.33
C ALA A 240 -7.61 -13.97 -6.63
N LEU A 241 -6.46 -13.31 -6.51
CA LEU A 241 -5.73 -12.74 -7.64
C LEU A 241 -4.81 -13.75 -8.35
N GLY A 242 -4.84 -15.03 -7.97
CA GLY A 242 -3.90 -16.05 -8.45
C GLY A 242 -2.44 -15.73 -8.09
N LYS A 243 -2.23 -14.79 -7.15
CA LYS A 243 -0.90 -14.38 -6.69
C LYS A 243 -0.50 -15.30 -5.55
N GLY A 244 0.12 -16.41 -5.92
CA GLY A 244 0.63 -17.40 -4.97
C GLY A 244 0.14 -18.81 -5.21
N GLY A 245 -0.60 -19.08 -6.29
CA GLY A 245 -0.99 -20.43 -6.63
C GLY A 245 -2.09 -20.57 -7.66
N THR A 246 -2.18 -21.75 -8.27
CA THR A 246 -3.34 -22.15 -9.09
C THR A 246 -4.48 -22.61 -8.16
N PHE A 247 -5.72 -22.20 -8.42
CA PHE A 247 -6.87 -22.52 -7.57
C PHE A 247 -7.20 -24.01 -7.46
N GLY A 248 -6.65 -24.84 -8.34
CA GLY A 248 -6.81 -26.30 -8.32
C GLY A 248 -5.66 -27.07 -7.67
N SER A 249 -4.61 -26.38 -7.20
CA SER A 249 -3.42 -27.02 -6.66
C SER A 249 -3.38 -26.92 -5.15
N THR A 250 -2.94 -28.00 -4.48
CA THR A 250 -2.87 -28.04 -3.02
C THR A 250 -1.89 -26.98 -2.51
N ILE A 251 -1.98 -26.60 -1.22
CA ILE A 251 -1.02 -25.66 -0.60
C ILE A 251 0.42 -26.14 -0.82
N GLN A 252 0.62 -27.47 -0.82
CA GLN A 252 1.90 -28.10 -1.08
C GLN A 252 2.39 -27.86 -2.52
N ASP A 253 1.52 -28.00 -3.52
CA ASP A 253 1.86 -27.74 -4.92
C ASP A 253 2.18 -26.27 -5.17
N ASN A 254 1.45 -25.36 -4.52
CA ASN A 254 1.72 -23.92 -4.59
C ASN A 254 3.07 -23.58 -3.96
N TRP A 255 3.40 -24.22 -2.84
CA TRP A 255 4.69 -24.07 -2.17
C TRP A 255 5.85 -24.59 -3.04
N VAL A 256 5.67 -25.75 -3.67
CA VAL A 256 6.63 -26.34 -4.61
C VAL A 256 6.80 -25.45 -5.85
N GLY A 257 5.70 -24.93 -6.40
CA GLY A 257 5.71 -23.98 -7.51
C GLY A 257 6.48 -22.69 -7.19
N MET A 258 6.28 -22.11 -6.00
CA MET A 258 7.05 -20.94 -5.55
C MET A 258 8.55 -21.23 -5.41
N ARG A 259 8.93 -22.43 -4.92
CA ARG A 259 10.35 -22.84 -4.88
C ARG A 259 10.95 -22.97 -6.27
N HIS A 260 10.23 -23.56 -7.22
CA HIS A 260 10.72 -23.70 -8.60
C HIS A 260 10.84 -22.37 -9.33
N LEU A 261 9.89 -21.45 -9.15
CA LEU A 261 9.98 -20.09 -9.70
C LEU A 261 11.16 -19.31 -9.11
N SER A 262 11.41 -19.45 -7.81
CA SER A 262 12.57 -18.83 -7.14
C SER A 262 13.89 -19.40 -7.68
N ALA A 263 13.96 -20.73 -7.90
CA ALA A 263 15.13 -21.39 -8.47
C ALA A 263 15.38 -20.99 -9.94
N ARG A 264 14.32 -20.90 -10.77
CA ARG A 264 14.45 -20.46 -12.17
C ARG A 264 14.90 -19.01 -12.28
N SER A 265 14.36 -18.10 -11.46
CA SER A 265 14.80 -16.70 -11.46
C SER A 265 16.25 -16.54 -11.03
N PHE A 266 16.76 -17.44 -10.16
CA PHE A 266 18.17 -17.48 -9.80
C PHE A 266 19.05 -17.95 -10.96
N MET A 267 18.63 -18.99 -11.70
CA MET A 267 19.36 -19.48 -12.87
C MET A 267 19.41 -18.45 -14.00
N THR A 268 18.31 -17.79 -14.34
CA THR A 268 18.29 -16.79 -15.43
C THR A 268 19.19 -15.59 -15.13
N LYS A 269 19.21 -15.11 -13.87
CA LYS A 269 20.13 -14.04 -13.47
C LYS A 269 21.59 -14.49 -13.47
N GLY A 270 21.88 -15.75 -13.10
CA GLY A 270 23.20 -16.34 -13.22
C GLY A 270 23.69 -16.39 -14.67
N THR A 271 22.83 -16.75 -15.62
CA THR A 271 23.17 -16.80 -17.06
C THR A 271 23.38 -15.40 -17.65
N ILE A 272 22.58 -14.40 -17.27
CA ILE A 272 22.75 -13.00 -17.72
C ILE A 272 24.05 -12.39 -17.15
N LEU A 273 24.38 -12.67 -15.89
CA LEU A 273 25.67 -12.25 -15.31
C LEU A 273 26.86 -13.00 -15.94
N LYS A 274 26.69 -14.26 -16.35
CA LYS A 274 27.72 -15.00 -17.08
C LYS A 274 27.95 -14.42 -18.49
N TRP A 275 26.87 -14.05 -19.18
CA TRP A 275 26.93 -13.34 -20.47
C TRP A 275 27.62 -11.97 -20.37
N ALA A 276 27.42 -11.22 -19.28
CA ALA A 276 28.11 -9.94 -19.07
C ALA A 276 29.60 -10.09 -18.66
N SER A 277 30.06 -11.31 -18.37
CA SER A 277 31.43 -11.60 -17.92
C SER A 277 32.31 -12.23 -18.98
N THR A 278 31.79 -12.57 -20.16
CA THR A 278 32.61 -13.04 -21.28
C THR A 278 33.42 -11.86 -21.87
N PRO A 279 34.76 -11.93 -21.90
CA PRO A 279 35.64 -10.81 -22.30
C PRO A 279 35.54 -10.42 -23.78
N PHE A 280 34.69 -11.09 -24.57
CA PHE A 280 34.61 -10.92 -26.02
C PHE A 280 33.79 -9.69 -26.47
N GLU A 281 32.97 -9.08 -25.60
CA GLU A 281 32.20 -7.86 -25.95
C GLU A 281 32.74 -6.56 -25.36
N ARG A 282 33.69 -6.59 -24.41
CA ARG A 282 34.38 -5.36 -23.97
C ARG A 282 35.28 -4.75 -25.05
N SER A 283 35.70 -5.54 -26.02
CA SER A 283 36.51 -5.09 -27.17
C SER A 283 35.69 -4.38 -28.24
N LEU A 284 34.38 -4.63 -28.36
CA LEU A 284 33.52 -3.97 -29.36
C LEU A 284 32.91 -2.65 -28.87
N LEU A 285 32.78 -2.44 -27.55
CA LEU A 285 32.31 -1.17 -26.99
C LEU A 285 33.43 -0.12 -26.77
N PHE A 286 34.71 -0.51 -26.88
CA PHE A 286 35.85 0.39 -26.70
C PHE A 286 36.67 0.70 -27.96
N SER A 287 36.39 0.07 -29.11
CA SER A 287 37.12 0.37 -30.36
C SER A 287 36.53 1.51 -31.21
N GLY A 288 35.44 2.14 -30.78
CA GLY A 288 34.76 3.22 -31.52
C GLY A 288 35.17 4.65 -31.19
N ARG A 289 36.28 4.89 -30.45
CA ARG A 289 36.64 6.23 -29.96
C ARG A 289 38.12 6.59 -30.11
N LEU A 290 38.65 6.42 -31.31
CA LEU A 290 39.86 7.09 -31.78
C LEU A 290 39.62 7.59 -33.21
N GLY A 291 38.72 8.57 -33.32
CA GLY A 291 38.48 9.35 -34.52
C GLY A 291 38.44 10.81 -34.11
N SER A 292 39.54 11.51 -34.37
CA SER A 292 39.79 12.90 -34.07
C SER A 292 39.00 13.82 -35.00
N GLU A 293 37.84 14.32 -34.56
CA GLU A 293 37.29 15.59 -35.05
C GLU A 293 36.62 16.34 -33.88
N PRO A 294 36.96 17.61 -33.63
CA PRO A 294 36.28 18.41 -32.64
C PRO A 294 34.85 18.72 -33.13
N PRO A 295 33.80 18.52 -32.31
CA PRO A 295 32.46 18.91 -32.70
C PRO A 295 32.37 20.44 -32.75
N THR A 296 32.18 20.97 -33.95
CA THR A 296 31.69 22.33 -34.18
C THR A 296 30.33 22.48 -33.50
N PHE A 297 30.27 23.34 -32.49
CA PHE A 297 29.02 23.79 -31.89
C PHE A 297 28.22 24.57 -32.94
N HIS A 298 27.25 23.93 -33.56
CA HIS A 298 26.15 24.64 -34.21
C HIS A 298 25.18 25.12 -33.13
N SER A 299 25.14 26.44 -32.96
CA SER A 299 24.11 27.16 -32.24
C SER A 299 22.74 26.87 -32.87
N TYR A 300 21.93 26.03 -32.23
CA TYR A 300 20.53 25.92 -32.57
C TYR A 300 19.80 27.17 -32.10
N ASN A 301 19.46 28.00 -33.09
CA ASN A 301 18.64 29.17 -32.96
C ASN A 301 17.20 28.74 -32.63
N LEU A 302 16.71 29.14 -31.46
CA LEU A 302 15.31 29.07 -31.06
C LEU A 302 14.47 29.94 -32.00
N THR A 303 13.75 29.35 -32.96
CA THR A 303 12.59 30.03 -33.58
C THR A 303 11.66 29.04 -34.29
N SER A 304 10.35 29.21 -34.04
CA SER A 304 9.20 28.44 -34.55
C SER A 304 9.09 27.04 -33.92
N ILE A 305 8.02 26.69 -33.21
CA ILE A 305 6.68 26.47 -33.76
C ILE A 305 5.63 26.90 -32.73
N TYR A 306 4.97 28.03 -33.02
CA TYR A 306 3.60 28.32 -32.61
C TYR A 306 2.84 28.59 -33.93
N ARG A 307 1.96 27.68 -34.36
CA ARG A 307 0.65 27.98 -34.98
C ARG A 307 -0.04 26.75 -35.61
N CYS A 308 -1.30 26.59 -35.20
CA CYS A 308 -2.49 26.08 -35.91
C CYS A 308 -2.53 24.56 -36.23
N ARG A 309 -3.62 23.83 -35.95
CA ARG A 309 -5.05 24.18 -35.84
C ARG A 309 -5.68 23.73 -34.54
#